data_AF-A0A2E9T955-F1
#
_entry.id   AF-A0A2E9T955-F1
#
_cell.length_a   1.000
_cell.length_b   1.000
_cell.length_c   1.000
_cell.angle_alpha   90.00
_cell.angle_beta   90.00
_cell.angle_gamma   90.00
#
_symmetry.space_group_name_H-M   'P 1'
#
loop_
_entity.id
_entity.type
_entity.pdbx_description
1 polymer ?
#
loop_
_entity_poly.entity_id
_entity_poly.type
_entity_poly.pdbx_seq_one_letter_code
_entity_poly.pdbx_strand_id
1 'polypeptide(L)'
;MRLIIVSFFLTICFHGNSQDYYEEEFFEPINDSSLEGQRTFVAELLDLAGYIPEKISVYQSLPNKAHVFKVKLDSVFGGFIFVRWDKNKNENYIANKLIDAGLYYNLKSAKEVMRRQTNQNTFSTEDSAIQASDQESISDNGLEMFRQEFELEERKKALFEAKKKLKQRKKNKSKRKLKKEIN
;
A
#
# COMPACT_ATOMS: atom_id res chain seq x y z
N MET A 1 -65.47 -1.98 30.10
CA MET A 1 -64.83 -2.01 28.77
C MET A 1 -63.42 -1.44 28.88
N ARG A 2 -62.43 -2.31 28.65
CA ARG A 2 -61.03 -2.14 28.19
C ARG A 2 -60.17 -0.97 28.70
N LEU A 3 -59.28 -1.29 29.64
CA LEU A 3 -57.97 -0.64 29.84
C LEU A 3 -57.13 -0.76 28.56
N ILE A 4 -56.50 0.33 28.11
CA ILE A 4 -55.51 0.34 27.03
C ILE A 4 -54.14 0.60 27.67
N ILE A 5 -53.32 -0.45 27.76
CA ILE A 5 -51.91 -0.37 28.12
C ILE A 5 -51.15 -0.02 26.85
N VAL A 6 -50.65 1.21 26.76
CA VAL A 6 -49.77 1.64 25.66
C VAL A 6 -48.36 1.15 25.99
N SER A 7 -47.95 0.06 25.33
CA SER A 7 -46.60 -0.49 25.40
C SER A 7 -45.64 0.42 24.64
N PHE A 8 -44.70 1.02 25.36
CA PHE A 8 -43.62 1.84 24.80
C PHE A 8 -42.49 0.91 24.34
N PHE A 9 -42.51 0.52 23.06
CA PHE A 9 -41.39 -0.21 22.45
C PHE A 9 -40.27 0.77 22.16
N LEU A 10 -39.23 0.73 23.00
CA LEU A 10 -37.98 1.45 22.79
C LEU A 10 -37.16 0.70 21.73
N THR A 11 -37.28 1.12 20.47
CA THR A 11 -36.44 0.61 19.38
C THR A 11 -35.04 1.21 19.50
N ILE A 12 -34.06 0.41 19.92
CA ILE A 12 -32.65 0.79 19.94
C ILE A 12 -32.16 0.79 18.49
N CYS A 13 -31.98 1.97 17.89
CA CYS A 13 -31.29 2.12 16.62
C CYS A 13 -29.77 1.97 16.86
N PHE A 14 -29.25 0.77 16.62
CA PHE A 14 -27.82 0.58 16.42
C PHE A 14 -27.41 1.32 15.15
N HIS A 15 -26.80 2.50 15.30
CA HIS A 15 -26.05 3.12 14.22
C HIS A 15 -24.78 2.29 14.03
N GLY A 16 -24.80 1.39 13.04
CA GLY A 16 -23.57 0.85 12.50
C GLY A 16 -22.81 2.01 11.87
N ASN A 17 -21.68 2.39 12.47
CA ASN A 17 -20.71 3.24 11.79
C ASN A 17 -20.16 2.40 10.63
N SER A 18 -20.76 2.52 9.44
CA SER A 18 -20.02 2.20 8.22
C SER A 18 -18.94 3.27 8.11
N GLN A 19 -17.72 2.93 8.55
CA GLN A 19 -16.57 3.60 7.99
C GLN A 19 -16.59 3.22 6.52
N ASP A 20 -17.07 4.15 5.69
CA ASP A 20 -16.92 4.10 4.25
C ASP A 20 -15.41 4.16 3.98
N TYR A 21 -14.78 2.98 3.96
CA TYR A 21 -13.49 2.81 3.35
C TYR A 21 -13.70 3.17 1.89
N TYR A 22 -13.21 4.35 1.48
CA TYR A 22 -13.04 4.65 0.07
C TYR A 22 -12.07 3.58 -0.46
N GLU A 23 -12.62 2.54 -1.10
CA GLU A 23 -11.89 1.72 -2.05
C GLU A 23 -11.42 2.68 -3.13
N GLU A 24 -10.16 3.11 -3.01
CA GLU A 24 -9.48 3.89 -4.04
C GLU A 24 -9.50 3.04 -5.32
N GLU A 25 -10.29 3.48 -6.29
CA GLU A 25 -10.58 2.77 -7.53
C GLU A 25 -9.26 2.41 -8.22
N PHE A 26 -9.10 1.11 -8.49
CA PHE A 26 -7.87 0.48 -8.94
C PHE A 26 -7.38 1.13 -10.24
N PHE A 27 -6.11 1.58 -10.28
CA PHE A 27 -5.43 2.24 -11.41
C PHE A 27 -5.83 1.67 -12.80
N GLU A 28 -6.51 2.48 -13.63
CA GLU A 28 -7.02 2.05 -14.95
C GLU A 28 -6.25 2.50 -16.22
N PRO A 29 -5.07 3.18 -16.28
CA PRO A 29 -4.56 3.66 -17.57
C PRO A 29 -3.48 2.80 -18.22
N ILE A 30 -3.03 1.70 -17.60
CA ILE A 30 -1.99 0.86 -18.23
C ILE A 30 -2.46 0.32 -19.58
N ASN A 31 -3.75 -0.02 -19.72
CA ASN A 31 -4.31 -0.64 -20.93
C ASN A 31 -5.06 0.36 -21.83
N ASP A 32 -5.02 1.67 -21.56
CA ASP A 32 -5.64 2.67 -22.44
C ASP A 32 -4.61 3.29 -23.39
N SER A 33 -4.69 2.85 -24.64
CA SER A 33 -3.84 3.32 -25.74
C SER A 33 -4.22 4.71 -26.30
N SER A 34 -5.28 5.34 -25.78
CA SER A 34 -5.69 6.69 -26.17
C SER A 34 -4.66 7.74 -25.73
N LEU A 35 -4.71 8.93 -26.33
CA LEU A 35 -3.82 10.01 -25.92
C LEU A 35 -4.04 10.41 -24.45
N GLU A 36 -5.29 10.42 -24.01
CA GLU A 36 -5.65 10.78 -22.64
C GLU A 36 -5.24 9.67 -21.68
N GLY A 37 -5.52 8.40 -22.00
CA GLY A 37 -5.04 7.25 -21.24
C GLY A 37 -3.52 7.23 -21.07
N GLN A 38 -2.79 7.53 -22.15
CA GLN A 38 -1.33 7.65 -22.08
C GLN A 38 -0.85 8.84 -21.23
N ARG A 39 -1.61 9.94 -21.20
CA ARG A 39 -1.31 11.07 -20.32
C ARG A 39 -1.57 10.70 -18.84
N THR A 40 -2.68 10.04 -18.56
CA THR A 40 -3.02 9.53 -17.23
C THR A 40 -1.97 8.54 -16.74
N PHE A 41 -1.57 7.60 -17.59
CA PHE A 41 -0.46 6.66 -17.31
C PHE A 41 0.83 7.39 -16.92
N VAL A 42 1.18 8.48 -17.60
CA VAL A 42 2.35 9.29 -17.23
C VAL A 42 2.16 10.00 -15.88
N ALA A 43 0.98 10.56 -15.64
CA ALA A 43 0.68 11.27 -14.39
C ALA A 43 0.78 10.34 -13.19
N GLU A 44 0.15 9.17 -13.27
CA GLU A 44 0.17 8.19 -12.17
C GLU A 44 1.56 7.60 -11.96
N LEU A 45 2.33 7.36 -13.03
CA LEU A 45 3.71 6.90 -12.87
C LEU A 45 4.57 7.92 -12.13
N LEU A 46 4.36 9.20 -12.41
CA LEU A 46 5.07 10.29 -11.72
C LEU A 46 4.64 10.35 -10.25
N ASP A 47 3.35 10.27 -9.97
CA ASP A 47 2.81 10.29 -8.61
C ASP A 47 3.34 9.11 -7.77
N LEU A 48 3.31 7.90 -8.33
CA LEU A 48 3.85 6.69 -7.71
C LEU A 48 5.37 6.75 -7.52
N ALA A 49 6.07 7.46 -8.39
CA ALA A 49 7.49 7.77 -8.26
C ALA A 49 7.78 8.90 -7.26
N GLY A 50 6.76 9.52 -6.66
CA GLY A 50 6.89 10.62 -5.69
C GLY A 50 7.08 11.99 -6.33
N TYR A 51 6.70 12.17 -7.59
CA TYR A 51 6.77 13.44 -8.32
C TYR A 51 5.38 14.00 -8.57
N ILE A 52 5.21 15.31 -8.31
CA ILE A 52 3.97 16.03 -8.62
C ILE A 52 4.22 16.91 -9.84
N PRO A 53 3.64 16.59 -11.02
CA PRO A 53 3.88 17.39 -12.22
C PRO A 53 3.07 18.70 -12.21
N GLU A 54 3.75 19.84 -12.36
CA GLU A 54 3.10 21.13 -12.69
C GLU A 54 2.33 21.06 -14.01
N LYS A 55 2.90 20.39 -15.02
CA LYS A 55 2.29 20.29 -16.35
C LYS A 55 2.78 19.08 -17.12
N ILE A 56 1.84 18.33 -17.70
CA ILE A 56 2.11 17.30 -18.70
C ILE A 56 1.53 17.78 -20.02
N SER A 57 2.37 17.87 -21.06
CA SER A 57 1.96 18.33 -22.39
C SER A 57 2.49 17.40 -23.46
N VAL A 58 1.74 17.27 -24.56
CA VAL A 58 2.21 16.48 -25.71
C VAL A 58 3.27 17.30 -26.43
N TYR A 59 4.49 16.77 -26.49
CA TYR A 59 5.57 17.36 -27.28
C TYR A 59 5.51 16.87 -28.72
N GLN A 60 5.31 15.57 -28.90
CA GLN A 60 5.25 14.95 -30.22
C GLN A 60 4.34 13.71 -30.21
N SER A 61 3.54 13.58 -31.25
CA SER A 61 2.82 12.35 -31.56
C SER A 61 3.53 11.57 -32.67
N LEU A 62 3.66 10.27 -32.48
CA LEU A 62 4.35 9.35 -33.39
C LEU A 62 3.37 8.25 -33.85
N PRO A 63 3.65 7.58 -34.98
CA PRO A 63 2.90 6.42 -35.43
C PRO A 63 2.85 5.30 -34.37
N ASN A 64 1.89 4.38 -34.51
CA ASN A 64 1.69 3.25 -33.59
C ASN A 64 1.40 3.66 -32.13
N LYS A 65 0.56 4.70 -31.92
CA LYS A 65 0.08 5.12 -30.59
C LYS A 65 1.25 5.38 -29.63
N ALA A 66 2.21 6.17 -30.10
CA ALA A 66 3.42 6.51 -29.36
C ALA A 66 3.51 8.02 -29.21
N HIS A 67 3.78 8.49 -28.00
CA HIS A 67 3.75 9.91 -27.66
C HIS A 67 4.95 10.30 -26.81
N VAL A 68 5.55 11.44 -27.13
CA VAL A 68 6.55 12.08 -26.28
C VAL A 68 5.82 13.16 -25.49
N PHE A 69 5.80 13.01 -24.18
CA PHE A 69 5.24 13.97 -23.25
C PHE A 69 6.35 14.86 -22.69
N LYS A 70 6.20 16.17 -22.79
CA LYS A 70 7.01 17.12 -22.03
C LYS A 70 6.37 17.32 -20.67
N VAL A 71 7.12 16.98 -19.64
CA VAL A 71 6.71 17.10 -18.24
C VAL A 71 7.50 18.21 -17.57
N LYS A 72 6.79 19.08 -16.87
CA LYS A 72 7.35 20.07 -15.96
C LYS A 72 7.02 19.63 -14.54
N LEU A 73 8.05 19.45 -13.72
CA LEU A 73 7.91 19.08 -12.31
C LEU A 73 7.92 20.33 -11.45
N ASP A 74 8.97 21.15 -11.59
CA ASP A 74 9.15 22.44 -10.93
C ASP A 74 9.64 23.49 -11.93
N SER A 75 9.83 24.74 -11.50
CA SER A 75 10.35 25.83 -12.36
C SER A 75 11.73 25.57 -12.98
N VAL A 76 12.53 24.65 -12.42
CA VAL A 76 13.87 24.29 -12.92
C VAL A 76 13.93 22.88 -13.50
N PHE A 77 13.10 21.96 -13.01
CA PHE A 77 13.20 20.53 -13.30
C PHE A 77 12.04 20.04 -14.18
N GLY A 78 12.39 19.27 -15.20
CA GLY A 78 11.44 18.69 -16.14
C GLY A 78 12.15 17.74 -17.09
N GLY A 79 11.38 17.13 -17.99
CA GLY A 79 11.92 16.14 -18.90
C GLY A 79 10.94 15.77 -20.01
N PHE A 80 11.38 14.83 -20.83
CA PHE A 80 10.54 14.22 -21.86
C PHE A 80 10.35 12.75 -21.51
N ILE A 81 9.09 12.32 -21.44
CA ILE A 81 8.70 10.93 -21.22
C ILE A 81 8.18 10.34 -22.51
N PHE A 82 8.84 9.29 -22.98
CA PHE A 82 8.43 8.62 -24.20
C PHE A 82 7.57 7.40 -23.88
N VAL A 83 6.28 7.48 -24.22
CA VAL A 83 5.31 6.40 -24.03
C VAL A 83 5.04 5.71 -25.36
N ARG A 84 4.95 4.39 -25.33
CA ARG A 84 4.59 3.53 -26.46
C ARG A 84 3.56 2.51 -26.04
N TRP A 85 2.77 2.07 -27.02
CA TRP A 85 1.82 0.98 -26.87
C TRP A 85 2.43 -0.37 -27.28
N ASP A 86 2.40 -1.36 -26.39
CA ASP A 86 2.69 -2.75 -26.71
C ASP A 86 1.39 -3.45 -27.14
N LYS A 87 1.27 -3.75 -28.45
CA LYS A 87 0.08 -4.42 -29.01
C LYS A 87 -0.09 -5.86 -28.55
N ASN A 88 0.99 -6.53 -28.14
CA ASN A 88 0.92 -7.94 -27.74
C ASN A 88 0.41 -8.08 -26.31
N LYS A 89 0.82 -7.14 -25.45
CA LYS A 89 0.45 -7.11 -24.03
C LYS A 89 -0.75 -6.22 -23.74
N ASN A 90 -1.18 -5.42 -24.71
CA ASN A 90 -2.18 -4.38 -24.57
C ASN A 90 -1.85 -3.40 -23.43
N GLU A 91 -0.59 -2.97 -23.31
CA GLU A 91 -0.16 -2.04 -22.25
C GLU A 91 0.68 -0.86 -22.76
N ASN A 92 0.62 0.26 -22.04
CA ASN A 92 1.51 1.39 -22.16
C ASN A 92 2.87 1.08 -21.50
N TYR A 93 3.96 1.53 -22.12
CA TYR A 93 5.31 1.41 -21.55
C TYR A 93 6.18 2.62 -21.86
N ILE A 94 7.13 2.89 -20.95
CA ILE A 94 8.16 3.90 -21.16
C ILE A 94 9.26 3.32 -22.04
N ALA A 95 9.53 3.98 -23.16
CA ALA A 95 10.67 3.71 -24.01
C ALA A 95 11.89 4.51 -23.54
N ASN A 96 13.05 3.86 -23.60
CA ASN A 96 14.32 4.16 -22.92
C ASN A 96 15.03 5.46 -23.38
N LYS A 97 14.31 6.59 -23.47
CA LYS A 97 14.85 7.87 -23.94
C LYS A 97 14.32 9.04 -23.09
N LEU A 98 14.57 8.99 -21.78
CA LEU A 98 14.45 10.17 -20.93
C LEU A 98 15.78 10.93 -20.95
N ILE A 99 15.70 12.25 -20.82
CA ILE A 99 16.89 13.13 -20.77
C ILE A 99 17.56 13.06 -19.38
N ASP A 100 16.84 12.62 -18.35
CA ASP A 100 17.37 12.44 -16.98
C ASP A 100 17.33 10.95 -16.57
N ALA A 101 18.49 10.40 -16.23
CA ALA A 101 18.66 9.03 -15.78
C ALA A 101 17.95 8.78 -14.44
N GLY A 102 17.94 9.74 -13.51
CA GLY A 102 17.32 9.58 -12.18
C GLY A 102 15.80 9.40 -12.28
N LEU A 103 15.16 10.25 -13.08
CA LEU A 103 13.72 10.14 -13.37
C LEU A 103 13.38 8.79 -14.04
N TYR A 104 14.24 8.32 -14.95
CA TYR A 104 13.99 7.06 -15.67
C TYR A 104 13.97 5.84 -14.77
N TYR A 105 14.94 5.71 -13.87
CA TYR A 105 14.99 4.57 -12.95
C TYR A 105 13.75 4.55 -12.05
N ASN A 106 13.34 5.70 -11.54
CA ASN A 106 12.18 5.79 -10.65
C ASN A 106 10.87 5.43 -11.39
N LEU A 107 10.65 5.98 -12.58
CA LEU A 107 9.45 5.65 -13.38
C LEU A 107 9.42 4.18 -13.82
N LYS A 108 10.57 3.56 -14.07
CA LYS A 108 10.65 2.13 -14.37
C LYS A 108 10.23 1.29 -13.16
N SER A 109 10.65 1.67 -11.96
CA SER A 109 10.23 1.03 -10.70
C SER A 109 8.73 1.21 -10.46
N ALA A 110 8.21 2.43 -10.64
CA ALA A 110 6.78 2.74 -10.55
C ALA A 110 5.95 1.88 -11.53
N LYS A 111 6.41 1.72 -12.77
CA LYS A 111 5.73 0.86 -13.75
C LYS A 111 5.64 -0.60 -13.28
N GLU A 112 6.71 -1.13 -12.69
CA GLU A 112 6.71 -2.50 -12.19
C GLU A 112 5.78 -2.68 -10.98
N VAL A 113 5.65 -1.66 -10.11
CA VAL A 113 4.66 -1.62 -9.03
C VAL A 113 3.24 -1.67 -9.58
N MET A 114 2.90 -0.80 -10.54
CA MET A 114 1.59 -0.81 -11.19
C MET A 114 1.28 -2.17 -11.83
N ARG A 115 2.24 -2.76 -12.55
CA ARG A 115 2.07 -4.08 -13.16
C ARG A 115 1.77 -5.16 -12.12
N ARG A 116 2.40 -5.14 -10.95
CA ARG A 116 2.13 -6.10 -9.86
C ARG A 116 0.75 -5.88 -9.26
N GLN A 117 0.37 -4.62 -9.03
CA GLN A 117 -0.97 -4.25 -8.60
C GLN A 117 -2.02 -4.75 -9.58
N THR A 118 -1.91 -4.48 -10.90
CA THR A 118 -2.87 -4.98 -11.91
C THR A 118 -3.00 -6.52 -11.94
N ASN A 119 -1.97 -7.26 -11.52
CA ASN A 119 -2.04 -8.72 -11.44
C ASN A 119 -2.60 -9.23 -10.09
N GLN A 120 -2.68 -8.38 -9.06
CA GLN A 120 -3.20 -8.71 -7.74
C GLN A 120 -4.40 -7.82 -7.42
N ASN A 121 -5.62 -8.35 -7.57
CA ASN A 121 -6.85 -7.56 -7.36
C ASN A 121 -7.03 -6.99 -5.94
N THR A 122 -6.30 -7.51 -4.94
CA THR A 122 -6.34 -7.06 -3.55
C THR A 122 -5.05 -7.47 -2.85
N PHE A 123 -4.57 -6.64 -1.92
CA PHE A 123 -3.46 -6.99 -1.04
C PHE A 123 -4.00 -7.50 0.29
N SER A 124 -3.50 -8.65 0.74
CA SER A 124 -3.75 -9.20 2.06
C SER A 124 -2.49 -9.06 2.93
N THR A 125 -2.64 -9.25 4.24
CA THR A 125 -1.50 -9.38 5.17
C THR A 125 -0.59 -10.56 4.83
N GLU A 126 -1.06 -11.48 3.99
CA GLU A 126 -0.33 -12.67 3.58
C GLU A 126 0.58 -12.44 2.37
N ASP A 127 0.42 -11.34 1.64
CA ASP A 127 1.20 -11.06 0.44
C ASP A 127 2.61 -10.50 0.76
N SER A 128 3.56 -10.80 -0.14
CA SER A 128 4.91 -10.23 -0.03
C SER A 128 4.89 -8.75 -0.41
N ALA A 129 5.55 -7.92 0.40
CA ALA A 129 5.72 -6.52 0.07
C ALA A 129 6.48 -6.37 -1.26
N ILE A 130 6.18 -5.30 -1.99
CA ILE A 130 6.89 -4.96 -3.21
C ILE A 130 8.37 -4.73 -2.88
N GLN A 131 9.23 -5.59 -3.42
CA GLN A 131 10.68 -5.51 -3.26
C GLN A 131 11.33 -4.76 -4.42
N ALA A 132 12.32 -3.93 -4.10
CA ALA A 132 13.11 -3.21 -5.07
C ALA A 132 13.99 -4.17 -5.90
N SER A 133 14.36 -3.79 -7.13
CA SER A 133 15.06 -4.70 -8.06
C SER A 133 16.48 -5.08 -7.63
N ASP A 134 17.07 -4.30 -6.72
CA ASP A 134 18.38 -4.50 -6.11
C ASP A 134 18.32 -5.33 -4.81
N GLN A 135 17.13 -5.69 -4.34
CA GLN A 135 16.93 -6.57 -3.19
C GLN A 135 16.85 -8.04 -3.65
N GLU A 136 17.41 -8.95 -2.85
CA GLU A 136 17.19 -10.39 -3.06
C GLU A 136 15.71 -10.72 -2.87
N SER A 137 15.12 -11.40 -3.86
CA SER A 137 13.69 -11.71 -3.82
C SER A 137 13.39 -12.71 -2.70
N ILE A 138 12.56 -12.31 -1.72
CA ILE A 138 12.09 -13.24 -0.69
C ILE A 138 11.10 -14.21 -1.33
N SER A 139 11.38 -15.51 -1.24
CA SER A 139 10.44 -16.55 -1.67
C SER A 139 9.29 -16.72 -0.69
N ASP A 140 8.17 -17.28 -1.14
CA ASP A 140 7.00 -17.53 -0.29
C ASP A 140 7.35 -18.36 0.95
N ASN A 141 8.20 -19.37 0.80
CA ASN A 141 8.72 -20.16 1.92
C ASN A 141 9.58 -19.33 2.89
N GLY A 142 10.38 -18.39 2.37
CA GLY A 142 11.16 -17.48 3.20
C GLY A 142 10.28 -16.55 4.02
N LEU A 143 9.22 -16.01 3.40
CA LEU A 143 8.24 -15.15 4.07
C LEU A 143 7.53 -15.88 5.21
N GLU A 144 7.11 -17.11 4.97
CA GLU A 144 6.47 -17.97 5.98
C GLU A 144 7.40 -18.25 7.16
N MET A 145 8.69 -18.53 6.90
CA MET A 145 9.66 -18.71 7.98
C MET A 145 9.82 -17.44 8.83
N PHE A 146 9.89 -16.27 8.21
CA PHE A 146 9.99 -14.99 8.95
C PHE A 146 8.74 -14.73 9.80
N ARG A 147 7.54 -15.07 9.31
CA ARG A 147 6.30 -14.99 10.09
C ARG A 147 6.33 -15.89 11.30
N GLN A 148 6.73 -17.14 11.12
CA GLN A 148 6.85 -18.11 12.21
C GLN A 148 7.87 -17.65 13.25
N GLU A 149 9.00 -17.10 12.81
CA GLU A 149 10.04 -16.59 13.70
C GLU A 149 9.57 -15.39 14.51
N PHE A 150 8.88 -14.43 13.87
CA PHE A 150 8.26 -13.29 14.54
C PHE A 150 7.23 -13.73 15.59
N GLU A 151 6.34 -14.65 15.24
CA GLU A 151 5.34 -15.16 16.19
C GLU A 151 6.01 -15.86 17.39
N LEU A 152 7.07 -16.61 17.14
CA LEU A 152 7.86 -17.28 18.17
C LEU A 152 8.53 -16.25 19.10
N GLU A 153 9.07 -15.16 18.57
CA GLU A 153 9.61 -14.06 19.37
C GLU A 153 8.55 -13.37 20.23
N GLU A 154 7.38 -13.06 19.68
CA GLU A 154 6.29 -12.44 20.43
C GLU A 154 5.80 -13.36 21.56
N ARG A 155 5.68 -14.67 21.30
CA ARG A 155 5.37 -15.67 22.34
C ARG A 155 6.46 -15.72 23.42
N LYS A 156 7.74 -15.65 23.05
CA LYS A 156 8.87 -15.61 24.00
C LYS A 156 8.80 -14.37 24.88
N LYS A 157 8.55 -13.19 24.31
CA LYS A 157 8.38 -11.92 25.05
C LYS A 157 7.22 -12.00 26.02
N ALA A 158 6.05 -12.46 25.57
CA ALA A 158 4.87 -12.63 26.42
C ALA A 158 5.12 -13.59 27.60
N LEU A 159 5.81 -14.71 27.35
CA LEU A 159 6.16 -15.68 28.37
C LEU A 159 7.15 -15.10 29.40
N PHE A 160 8.13 -14.33 28.94
CA PHE A 160 9.07 -13.62 29.81
C PHE A 160 8.36 -12.60 30.71
N GLU A 161 7.46 -11.79 30.15
CA GLU A 161 6.66 -10.84 30.91
C GLU A 161 5.75 -11.52 31.93
N ALA A 162 5.10 -12.62 31.54
CA ALA A 162 4.26 -13.42 32.43
C ALA A 162 5.09 -13.95 33.61
N LYS A 163 6.27 -14.52 33.35
CA LYS A 163 7.21 -14.96 34.39
C LYS A 163 7.61 -13.82 35.33
N LYS A 164 7.90 -12.63 34.79
CA LYS A 164 8.24 -11.42 35.57
C LYS A 164 7.09 -10.99 36.48
N LYS A 165 5.87 -10.89 35.94
CA LYS A 165 4.64 -10.57 36.69
C LYS A 165 4.38 -11.61 37.80
N LEU A 166 4.61 -12.89 37.52
CA LEU A 166 4.42 -13.99 38.49
C LEU A 166 5.44 -13.92 39.63
N LYS A 167 6.73 -13.66 39.32
CA LYS A 167 7.77 -13.41 40.33
C LYS A 167 7.44 -12.19 41.20
N GLN A 168 6.99 -11.09 40.60
CA GLN A 168 6.56 -9.88 41.30
C GLN A 168 5.41 -10.17 42.28
N ARG A 169 4.38 -10.90 41.81
CA ARG A 169 3.22 -11.31 42.63
C ARG A 169 3.65 -12.18 43.81
N LYS A 170 4.54 -13.16 43.60
CA LYS A 170 5.08 -14.02 44.67
C LYS A 170 5.84 -13.19 45.72
N LYS A 171 6.72 -12.27 45.29
CA LYS A 171 7.48 -11.38 46.18
C LYS A 171 6.55 -10.48 47.01
N ASN A 172 5.52 -9.92 46.38
CA ASN A 172 4.53 -9.08 47.07
C ASN A 172 3.68 -9.87 48.08
N LYS A 173 3.30 -11.12 47.76
CA LYS A 173 2.56 -12.01 48.68
C LYS A 173 3.41 -12.40 49.90
N SER A 174 4.68 -12.71 49.71
CA SER A 174 5.63 -13.00 50.79
C SER A 174 5.85 -11.79 51.71
N LYS A 175 6.09 -10.59 51.14
CA LYS A 175 6.21 -9.34 51.92
C LYS A 175 4.96 -9.02 52.75
N ARG A 176 3.76 -9.26 52.20
CA ARG A 176 2.49 -9.08 52.93
C ARG A 176 2.31 -10.05 54.09
N LYS A 177 2.83 -11.28 53.99
CA LYS A 177 2.80 -12.26 55.09
C LYS A 177 3.75 -11.88 56.22
N LEU A 178 5.02 -11.56 55.90
CA LEU A 178 6.00 -11.08 56.88
C LEU A 178 5.53 -9.84 57.65
N LYS A 179 4.87 -8.89 56.97
CA LYS A 179 4.35 -7.67 57.61
C LYS A 179 3.15 -7.92 58.55
N LYS A 180 2.49 -9.07 58.43
CA LYS A 180 1.39 -9.51 59.32
C LYS A 180 1.88 -10.32 60.53
N GLU A 181 3.11 -10.85 60.49
CA GLU A 181 3.71 -11.61 61.60
C GLU A 181 4.52 -10.70 62.55
N ILE A 182 4.83 -9.46 62.13
CA ILE A 182 5.61 -8.47 62.89
C ILE A 182 4.69 -7.48 63.66
N ASN A 183 3.39 -7.46 63.36
CA ASN A 183 2.36 -6.70 64.06
C ASN A 183 1.45 -7.65 64.85
#